data_AF-A0A2E2TAL3-F1
#
_entry.id   AF-A0A2E2TAL3-F1
#
_cell.length_a   1.000
_cell.length_b   1.000
_cell.length_c   1.000
_cell.angle_alpha   90.00
_cell.angle_beta   90.00
_cell.angle_gamma   90.00
#
_symmetry.space_group_name_H-M   'P 1'
#
loop_
_entity.id
_entity.type
_entity.pdbx_description
1 polymer ?
#
loop_
_entity_poly.entity_id
_entity_poly.type
_entity_poly.pdbx_seq_one_letter_code
_entity_poly.pdbx_strand_id
1 'polypeptide(L)'
;MEIHFAAPINAESSLPLFCSCAHLTTKQEQEMCNNQELNRYLQKNLRYPAYLKDRGKQGIVMVHYVVDVNGKITDISILNSPEAGFAKEATRAVRTLPCMKPAKQYQRNVAVR
;
A
#
# COMPACT_ATOMS: atom_id res chain seq x y z
N MET A 1 -5.67 -9.76 -8.92
CA MET A 1 -5.78 -9.08 -7.61
C MET A 1 -4.86 -7.89 -7.69
N GLU A 2 -5.46 -6.72 -7.85
CA GLU A 2 -4.77 -5.44 -7.82
C GLU A 2 -5.15 -4.75 -6.51
N ILE A 3 -4.18 -4.10 -5.87
CA ILE A 3 -4.35 -3.34 -4.64
C ILE A 3 -4.09 -1.88 -5.00
N HIS A 4 -5.11 -1.04 -4.80
CA HIS A 4 -5.03 0.39 -5.05
C HIS A 4 -4.89 1.14 -3.73
N PHE A 5 -4.02 2.14 -3.69
CA PHE A 5 -3.79 3.01 -2.53
C PHE A 5 -4.73 4.20 -2.67
N ALA A 6 -5.61 4.38 -1.68
CA ALA A 6 -6.27 5.64 -1.50
C ALA A 6 -5.32 6.58 -0.75
N ALA A 7 -5.16 7.81 -1.26
CA ALA A 7 -4.50 8.89 -0.54
C ALA A 7 -5.58 9.88 -0.08
N PRO A 8 -5.34 10.67 1.00
CA PRO A 8 -6.32 11.64 1.43
C PRO A 8 -6.39 12.77 0.41
N ILE A 9 -7.62 13.23 0.22
CA ILE A 9 -8.07 14.21 -0.78
C ILE A 9 -7.43 15.61 -0.60
N ASN A 10 -6.68 15.82 0.47
CA ASN A 10 -6.17 17.12 0.92
C ASN A 10 -4.63 17.11 0.97
N ALA A 11 -3.94 16.91 -0.15
CA ALA A 11 -2.49 16.69 -0.15
C ALA A 11 -1.70 17.80 -0.85
N GLU A 12 -1.34 18.83 -0.08
CA GLU A 12 -0.05 19.53 -0.23
C GLU A 12 1.10 18.73 0.45
N SER A 13 0.76 17.57 1.02
CA SER A 13 1.61 16.70 1.84
C SER A 13 2.09 15.48 1.04
N SER A 14 3.41 15.24 1.00
CA SER A 14 4.05 14.10 0.33
C SER A 14 3.43 12.74 0.70
N LEU A 15 3.18 11.87 -0.27
CA LEU A 15 2.64 10.53 -0.04
C LEU A 15 3.62 9.66 0.76
N PRO A 16 3.14 8.63 1.48
CA PRO A 16 4.03 7.61 2.02
C PRO A 16 4.74 6.88 0.86
N LEU A 17 6.06 6.86 0.89
CA LEU A 17 6.89 6.28 -0.17
C LEU A 17 7.68 5.09 0.35
N PHE A 18 7.96 4.10 -0.48
CA PHE A 18 9.02 3.13 -0.17
C PHE A 18 10.33 3.87 0.11
N CYS A 19 11.09 3.41 1.11
CA CYS A 19 12.37 4.04 1.47
C CYS A 19 13.36 4.10 0.30
N SER A 20 13.30 3.13 -0.62
CA SER A 20 14.08 3.13 -1.86
C SER A 20 13.70 4.26 -2.82
N CYS A 21 12.48 4.81 -2.76
CA CYS A 21 12.02 5.88 -3.65
C CYS A 21 12.23 7.29 -3.06
N ALA A 22 12.59 7.39 -1.78
CA ALA A 22 12.69 8.66 -1.07
C ALA A 22 13.88 9.55 -1.48
N HIS A 23 14.83 9.01 -2.27
CA HIS A 23 15.99 9.76 -2.77
C HIS A 23 15.67 10.59 -4.03
N LEU A 24 14.49 10.36 -4.64
CA LEU A 24 14.06 11.06 -5.85
C LEU A 24 13.57 12.47 -5.50
N THR A 25 13.84 13.43 -6.38
CA THR A 25 13.57 14.86 -6.12
C THR A 25 12.24 15.32 -6.70
N THR A 26 11.76 14.67 -7.76
CA THR A 26 10.48 15.04 -8.39
C THR A 26 9.34 14.16 -7.91
N LYS A 27 8.16 14.77 -7.75
CA LYS A 27 6.94 14.07 -7.34
C LYS A 27 6.55 12.96 -8.32
N GLN A 28 6.71 13.19 -9.62
CA GLN A 28 6.38 12.21 -10.67
C GLN A 28 7.26 10.96 -10.58
N GLU A 29 8.58 11.11 -10.40
CA GLU A 29 9.49 9.98 -10.24
C GLU A 29 9.20 9.21 -8.95
N GLN A 30 8.91 9.92 -7.86
CA GLN A 30 8.53 9.30 -6.59
C GLN A 30 7.27 8.44 -6.73
N GLU A 31 6.22 8.95 -7.36
CA GLU A 31 4.97 8.20 -7.60
C GLU A 31 5.21 6.97 -8.48
N MET A 32 5.98 7.12 -9.57
CA MET A 32 6.32 6.03 -10.46
C MET A 32 7.13 4.93 -9.73
N CYS A 33 8.18 5.31 -9.01
CA CYS A 33 8.99 4.39 -8.23
C CYS A 33 8.15 3.69 -7.15
N ASN A 34 7.30 4.42 -6.43
CA ASN A 34 6.47 3.87 -5.37
C ASN A 34 5.52 2.79 -5.90
N ASN A 35 4.85 3.07 -7.02
CA ASN A 35 3.96 2.12 -7.68
C ASN A 35 4.71 0.89 -8.18
N GLN A 36 5.93 1.07 -8.72
CA GLN A 36 6.76 -0.04 -9.17
C GLN A 36 7.24 -0.93 -8.02
N GLU A 37 7.76 -0.35 -6.94
CA GLU A 37 8.25 -1.10 -5.79
C GLU A 37 7.15 -1.88 -5.11
N LEU A 38 5.98 -1.23 -4.97
CA LEU A 38 4.82 -1.92 -4.46
C LEU A 38 4.41 -3.08 -5.36
N ASN A 39 4.24 -2.87 -6.67
CA ASN A 39 3.84 -3.94 -7.57
C ASN A 39 4.83 -5.10 -7.53
N ARG A 40 6.13 -4.79 -7.49
CA ARG A 40 7.20 -5.78 -7.33
C ARG A 40 7.10 -6.52 -5.99
N TYR A 41 6.84 -5.81 -4.91
CA TYR A 41 6.67 -6.40 -3.59
C TYR A 41 5.46 -7.34 -3.56
N LEU A 42 4.31 -6.89 -4.08
CA LEU A 42 3.08 -7.68 -4.14
C LEU A 42 3.27 -8.92 -5.01
N GLN A 43 3.87 -8.81 -6.19
CA GLN A 43 4.14 -9.99 -7.03
C GLN A 43 4.99 -11.05 -6.32
N LYS A 44 5.91 -10.65 -5.45
CA LYS A 44 6.79 -11.57 -4.71
C LYS A 44 6.15 -12.12 -3.43
N ASN A 45 5.33 -11.33 -2.75
CA ASN A 45 4.86 -11.65 -1.39
C ASN A 45 3.38 -12.03 -1.33
N LEU A 46 2.58 -11.69 -2.34
CA LEU A 46 1.14 -11.97 -2.38
C LEU A 46 0.92 -13.45 -2.71
N ARG A 47 0.22 -14.14 -1.82
CA ARG A 47 -0.08 -15.56 -1.90
C ARG A 47 -1.53 -15.75 -2.27
N TYR A 48 -1.76 -16.13 -3.52
CA TYR A 48 -3.10 -16.45 -3.96
C TYR A 48 -3.63 -17.68 -3.16
N PRO A 49 -4.74 -17.57 -2.39
CA PRO A 49 -5.27 -18.71 -1.62
C PRO A 49 -5.72 -19.87 -2.51
N ALA A 50 -5.26 -21.09 -2.22
CA ALA A 50 -5.50 -22.28 -3.06
C ALA A 50 -7.01 -22.50 -3.36
N TYR A 51 -7.85 -22.44 -2.33
CA TYR A 51 -9.30 -22.66 -2.48
C TYR A 51 -10.01 -21.62 -3.38
N LEU A 52 -9.45 -20.41 -3.53
CA LEU A 52 -9.96 -19.40 -4.46
C LEU A 52 -9.46 -19.66 -5.89
N LYS A 53 -8.27 -20.27 -6.01
CA LYS A 53 -7.62 -20.55 -7.29
C LYS A 53 -8.33 -21.70 -7.96
N ASP A 54 -8.63 -22.74 -7.19
CA ASP A 54 -9.37 -23.92 -7.64
C ASP A 54 -10.79 -23.55 -8.10
N ARG A 55 -11.36 -22.49 -7.51
CA ARG A 55 -12.67 -21.93 -7.88
C ARG A 55 -12.62 -20.86 -8.97
N GLY A 56 -11.43 -20.58 -9.53
CA GLY A 56 -11.25 -19.58 -10.59
C GLY A 56 -11.66 -18.16 -10.20
N LYS A 57 -11.68 -17.82 -8.90
CA LYS A 57 -12.17 -16.52 -8.42
C LYS A 57 -11.20 -15.41 -8.80
N GLN A 58 -11.68 -14.23 -9.14
CA GLN A 58 -10.81 -13.10 -9.47
C GLN A 58 -11.46 -11.80 -9.03
N GLY A 59 -10.65 -10.75 -8.91
CA GLY A 59 -11.13 -9.39 -8.71
C GLY A 59 -10.09 -8.49 -8.04
N ILE A 60 -10.57 -7.31 -7.66
CA ILE A 60 -9.77 -6.19 -7.14
C ILE A 60 -10.03 -6.09 -5.64
N VAL A 61 -8.97 -5.93 -4.85
CA VAL A 61 -9.08 -5.72 -3.40
C VAL A 61 -8.61 -4.31 -3.11
N MET A 62 -9.50 -3.47 -2.59
CA MET A 62 -9.15 -2.13 -2.17
C MET A 62 -8.81 -2.18 -0.68
N VAL A 63 -7.56 -1.83 -0.37
CA VAL A 63 -7.05 -1.77 1.00
C VAL A 63 -6.70 -0.33 1.31
N HIS A 64 -7.15 0.12 2.47
CA HIS A 64 -6.79 1.40 3.05
C HIS A 64 -5.92 1.13 4.27
N TYR A 65 -4.89 1.94 4.48
CA TYR A 65 -4.02 1.83 5.64
C TYR A 65 -3.30 3.15 5.89
N VAL A 66 -2.88 3.35 7.13
CA VAL A 66 -2.16 4.54 7.56
C VAL A 66 -0.68 4.20 7.68
N VAL A 67 0.18 5.12 7.23
CA VAL A 67 1.61 5.08 7.57
C VAL A 67 1.85 6.08 8.69
N ASP A 68 2.27 5.59 9.85
CA ASP A 68 2.56 6.41 11.02
C ASP A 68 3.84 7.24 10.83
N VAL A 69 4.12 8.14 11.78
CA VAL A 69 5.29 9.04 11.76
C VAL A 69 6.64 8.31 11.82
N ASN A 70 6.65 7.03 12.18
CA ASN A 70 7.84 6.17 12.23
C ASN A 70 8.00 5.35 10.94
N GLY A 71 7.06 5.45 9.99
CA GLY A 71 7.08 4.65 8.76
C GLY A 71 6.47 3.25 8.93
N LYS A 72 5.75 3.00 10.02
CA LYS A 72 5.06 1.76 10.30
C LYS A 72 3.62 1.82 9.80
N ILE A 73 3.13 0.72 9.27
CA ILE A 73 1.75 0.61 8.82
C ILE A 73 0.83 0.34 10.01
N THR A 74 -0.22 1.14 10.12
CA THR A 74 -1.29 1.07 11.12
C THR A 74 -2.66 1.18 10.43
N ASP A 75 -3.74 0.93 11.19
CA ASP A 75 -5.13 1.17 10.74
C ASP A 75 -5.50 0.59 9.36
N ILE A 76 -5.14 -0.67 9.13
CA ILE A 76 -5.47 -1.37 7.88
C ILE A 76 -6.96 -1.72 7.85
N SER A 77 -7.67 -1.24 6.84
CA SER A 77 -9.07 -1.52 6.58
C SER A 77 -9.27 -1.99 5.12
N ILE A 78 -10.22 -2.90 4.91
CA ILE A 78 -10.59 -3.36 3.58
C ILE A 78 -11.79 -2.55 3.13
N LEU A 79 -11.62 -1.76 2.07
CA LEU A 79 -12.70 -0.96 1.48
C LEU A 79 -13.58 -1.83 0.58
N ASN A 80 -12.97 -2.75 -0.17
CA ASN A 80 -13.67 -3.67 -1.04
C ASN A 80 -12.88 -4.96 -1.23
N SER A 81 -13.55 -6.11 -1.24
CA SER A 81 -12.96 -7.39 -1.59
C SER A 81 -14.02 -8.36 -2.12
N PRO A 82 -13.76 -9.07 -3.23
CA PRO A 82 -14.72 -9.99 -3.81
C PRO A 82 -14.88 -11.28 -2.98
N GLU A 83 -13.86 -11.66 -2.22
CA GLU A 83 -13.87 -12.84 -1.34
C GLU A 83 -13.09 -12.56 -0.06
N ALA A 84 -13.51 -13.16 1.06
CA ALA A 84 -12.84 -12.97 2.36
C ALA A 84 -11.38 -13.46 2.37
N GLY A 85 -11.04 -14.45 1.54
CA GLY A 85 -9.66 -14.94 1.42
C GLY A 85 -8.71 -13.93 0.82
N PHE A 86 -9.16 -13.17 -0.18
CA PHE A 86 -8.35 -12.11 -0.77
C PHE A 86 -8.16 -10.96 0.22
N ALA A 87 -9.20 -10.59 0.96
CA ALA A 87 -9.12 -9.58 2.03
C ALA A 87 -8.08 -9.97 3.10
N LYS A 88 -8.12 -11.23 3.55
CA LYS A 88 -7.17 -11.74 4.55
C LYS A 88 -5.74 -11.73 4.05
N GLU A 89 -5.53 -12.16 2.80
CA GLU A 89 -4.20 -12.16 2.20
C GLU A 89 -3.68 -10.74 1.95
N ALA A 90 -4.52 -9.85 1.42
CA ALA A 90 -4.15 -8.46 1.17
C ALA A 90 -3.78 -7.75 2.48
N THR A 91 -4.55 -7.97 3.56
CA THR A 91 -4.21 -7.46 4.90
C THR A 91 -2.85 -7.96 5.36
N ARG A 92 -2.55 -9.25 5.18
CA ARG A 92 -1.25 -9.84 5.54
C ARG A 92 -0.12 -9.21 4.73
N ALA A 93 -0.28 -9.10 3.41
CA ALA A 93 0.74 -8.54 2.51
C ALA A 93 1.04 -7.07 2.83
N VAL A 94 0.00 -6.26 3.11
CA VAL A 94 0.16 -4.87 3.52
C VAL A 94 0.87 -4.76 4.87
N ARG A 95 0.55 -5.61 5.85
CA ARG A 95 1.27 -5.63 7.14
C ARG A 95 2.76 -5.94 7.03
N THR A 96 3.15 -6.69 6.01
CA THR A 96 4.54 -7.12 5.81
C THR A 96 5.32 -6.19 4.88
N LEU A 97 4.70 -5.11 4.40
CA LEU A 97 5.39 -4.13 3.55
C LEU A 97 6.66 -3.64 4.24
N PRO A 98 7.75 -3.48 3.48
CA PRO A 98 9.03 -3.06 4.02
C PRO A 98 9.01 -1.56 4.35
N CYS A 99 10.13 -1.07 4.87
CA CYS A 99 10.38 0.34 5.22
C CYS A 99 9.60 1.33 4.34
N MET A 100 8.63 2.01 4.95
CA MET A 100 7.93 3.15 4.37
C MET A 100 8.46 4.43 5.00
N LYS A 101 8.65 5.47 4.19
CA LYS A 101 8.87 6.82 4.71
C LYS A 101 7.52 7.45 5.03
N PRO A 102 7.37 8.06 6.21
CA PRO A 102 6.15 8.77 6.57
C PRO A 102 5.95 9.96 5.64
N ALA A 103 4.69 10.31 5.43
CA ALA A 103 4.34 11.56 4.80
C ALA A 103 4.84 12.74 5.63
N LYS A 104 5.33 13.79 4.95
CA LYS A 104 5.70 15.06 5.58
C LYS A 104 4.72 16.16 5.20
N GLN A 105 4.34 16.95 6.19
CA GLN A 105 3.59 18.20 6.05
C GLN A 105 4.30 19.29 6.85
N TYR A 106 4.68 20.39 6.20
CA TYR A 106 5.41 21.51 6.81
C TYR A 106 6.58 21.06 7.71
N GLN A 107 7.45 20.17 7.18
CA GLN A 107 8.62 19.57 7.84
C GLN A 107 8.33 18.64 9.04
N ARG A 108 7.07 18.35 9.36
CA ARG A 108 6.67 17.38 10.38
C ARG A 108 6.17 16.10 9.74
N ASN A 109 6.54 14.95 10.32
CA ASN A 109 5.96 13.67 9.91
C ASN A 109 4.48 13.68 10.32
N VAL A 110 3.60 13.35 9.39
CA VAL A 110 2.16 13.27 9.61
C VAL A 110 1.64 11.88 9.24
N ALA A 111 0.72 11.38 10.05
CA ALA A 111 -0.03 10.18 9.71
C ALA A 111 -1.03 10.55 8.60
N VAL A 112 -0.96 9.82 7.49
CA VAL A 112 -1.80 10.05 6.31
C VAL A 112 -2.72 8.85 6.14
N ARG A 113 -4.01 9.14 5.99
CA ARG A 113 -5.10 8.18 5.76
C ARG A 113 -5.39 8.09 4.28
#